data_AF-A0A9P9LD82-F1
#
_entry.id   AF-A0A9P9LD82-F1
#
_cell.length_a   1.000
_cell.length_b   1.000
_cell.length_c   1.000
_cell.angle_alpha   90.00
_cell.angle_beta   90.00
_cell.angle_gamma   90.00
#
_symmetry.space_group_name_H-M   'P 1'
#
loop_
_entity.id
_entity.type
_entity.pdbx_description
1 polymer ?
#
loop_
_entity_poly.entity_id
_entity_poly.type
_entity_poly.pdbx_seq_one_letter_code
_entity_poly.pdbx_strand_id
1 'polypeptide(L)'
;MIPLLDSLRRYCLNDTTFDETDFRRVIQEVLEVTPNMKRLKLNLPFQVVGQTSRTATVLLATALACLAKRPEEHSLLQTMVLDHVSDTTLIDICYNPMDINNAIATFSGLKQLVLSIKRQESSPSKQTSFSNNLWFLIEKAIPLESLCLIGWNIRRDINTRRHCHNVSYNNWTMRSLPFARDISDKLIHLRNLELKRIDIDPQIFVNLITQMAPSLKELYLNQVYLKVRAPQHHSRGLDLWIGNVGRKKDETCWIAEDLRAIPELKFEILRATGIGYDDFLPTPDPDYATYDLEDPTGQSRSFDQRFVLAVLSGPDPGPNQEPHAQGVDGSSSPILLPARLAPPNPTPEVTLRDRATFDAETFQRNHNSTSEFKRCIDGLFTNHNEQALKELQNIITVADRGMNMLSAEIERARMEGELVRDGG
;
A
#
# COMPACT_ATOMS: atom_id res chain seq x y z
N MET A 1 -1.35 -36.27 10.60
CA MET A 1 -0.48 -35.38 9.78
C MET A 1 -0.20 -35.98 8.39
N ILE A 2 0.14 -37.27 8.29
CA ILE A 2 0.40 -37.98 7.02
C ILE A 2 -0.75 -37.89 5.99
N PRO A 3 -2.06 -38.04 6.36
CA PRO A 3 -3.13 -38.00 5.37
C PRO A 3 -3.36 -36.62 4.73
N LEU A 4 -3.08 -35.55 5.47
CA LEU A 4 -3.23 -34.17 5.00
C LEU A 4 -2.11 -33.82 4.00
N LEU A 5 -0.87 -34.21 4.30
CA LEU A 5 0.28 -33.98 3.43
C LEU A 5 0.17 -34.77 2.12
N ASP A 6 -0.27 -36.02 2.16
CA ASP A 6 -0.47 -36.82 0.94
C ASP A 6 -1.68 -36.34 0.12
N SER A 7 -2.72 -35.83 0.77
CA SER A 7 -3.83 -35.19 0.07
C SER A 7 -3.40 -33.86 -0.57
N LEU A 8 -2.59 -33.05 0.11
CA LEU A 8 -2.07 -31.78 -0.41
C LEU A 8 -1.11 -31.99 -1.59
N ARG A 9 -0.27 -33.04 -1.55
CA ARG A 9 0.65 -33.39 -2.64
C ARG A 9 -0.04 -33.53 -4.00
N ARG A 10 -1.27 -34.06 -4.03
CA ARG A 10 -2.07 -34.18 -5.27
C ARG A 10 -2.48 -32.85 -5.90
N TYR A 11 -2.45 -31.76 -5.12
CA TYR A 11 -2.82 -30.42 -5.54
C TYR A 11 -1.62 -29.46 -5.58
N CYS A 12 -0.40 -29.97 -5.35
CA CYS A 12 0.83 -29.21 -5.48
C CYS A 12 1.47 -29.49 -6.84
N LEU A 13 2.15 -28.49 -7.41
CA LEU A 13 3.00 -28.69 -8.59
C LEU A 13 4.03 -29.79 -8.30
N ASN A 14 4.02 -30.84 -9.11
CA ASN A 14 4.96 -31.96 -9.04
C ASN A 14 5.03 -32.66 -10.41
N ASP A 15 6.14 -33.35 -10.65
CA ASP A 15 6.48 -34.02 -11.91
C ASP A 15 5.46 -35.10 -12.33
N THR A 16 4.57 -35.53 -11.44
CA THR A 16 3.59 -36.60 -11.70
C THR A 16 2.16 -36.10 -11.92
N THR A 17 1.87 -34.81 -11.74
CA THR A 17 0.51 -34.26 -11.90
C THR A 17 0.42 -33.02 -12.78
N PHE A 18 1.18 -31.98 -12.46
CA PHE A 18 1.18 -30.70 -13.14
C PHE A 18 2.51 -30.04 -12.81
N ASP A 19 3.32 -29.77 -13.82
CA ASP A 19 4.64 -29.17 -13.65
C ASP A 19 4.74 -27.80 -14.35
N GLU A 20 5.94 -27.24 -14.36
CA GLU A 20 6.22 -25.95 -15.01
C GLU A 20 5.98 -26.01 -16.54
N THR A 21 6.28 -27.15 -17.17
CA THR A 21 6.11 -27.35 -18.61
C THR A 21 4.63 -27.34 -18.98
N ASP A 22 3.80 -28.05 -18.20
CA ASP A 22 2.36 -28.05 -18.35
C ASP A 22 1.78 -26.64 -18.16
N PHE A 23 2.22 -25.92 -17.12
CA PHE A 23 1.82 -24.53 -16.90
C PHE A 23 2.17 -23.64 -18.08
N ARG A 24 3.41 -23.73 -18.58
CA ARG A 24 3.86 -22.96 -19.74
C ARG A 24 3.00 -23.25 -20.97
N ARG A 25 2.76 -24.53 -21.27
CA ARG A 25 1.95 -24.95 -22.42
C ARG A 25 0.55 -24.35 -22.34
N VAL A 26 -0.12 -24.45 -21.20
CA VAL A 26 -1.47 -23.91 -21.00
C VAL A 26 -1.50 -22.39 -21.19
N ILE A 27 -0.53 -21.66 -20.63
CA ILE A 27 -0.47 -20.20 -20.81
C ILE A 27 -0.25 -19.84 -22.28
N GLN A 28 0.64 -20.54 -22.98
CA GLN A 28 0.88 -20.29 -24.41
C GLN A 28 -0.37 -20.53 -25.25
N GLU A 29 -1.04 -21.68 -25.06
CA GLU A 29 -2.28 -22.02 -25.77
C GLU A 29 -3.37 -20.96 -25.54
N VAL A 30 -3.56 -20.51 -24.30
CA VAL A 30 -4.53 -19.45 -23.98
C VAL A 30 -4.17 -18.14 -24.66
N LEU A 31 -2.90 -17.73 -24.66
CA LEU A 31 -2.45 -16.48 -25.27
C LEU A 31 -2.54 -16.49 -26.80
N GLU A 32 -2.34 -17.65 -27.43
CA GLU A 32 -2.47 -17.85 -28.88
C GLU A 32 -3.92 -17.65 -29.32
N VAL A 33 -4.90 -18.19 -28.58
CA VAL A 33 -6.33 -18.06 -28.92
C VAL A 33 -6.97 -16.76 -28.43
N THR A 34 -6.22 -15.88 -27.77
CA THR A 34 -6.72 -14.61 -27.23
C THR A 34 -5.91 -13.39 -27.71
N PRO A 35 -5.84 -13.12 -29.03
CA PRO A 35 -5.02 -12.03 -29.59
C PRO A 35 -5.40 -10.64 -29.05
N ASN A 36 -6.67 -10.45 -28.70
CA ASN A 36 -7.21 -9.20 -28.16
C ASN A 36 -7.17 -9.11 -26.62
N MET A 37 -6.50 -10.05 -25.93
CA MET A 37 -6.40 -10.02 -24.47
C MET A 37 -5.60 -8.79 -24.01
N LYS A 38 -6.26 -7.92 -23.24
CA LYS A 38 -5.68 -6.69 -22.66
C LYS A 38 -5.58 -6.72 -21.15
N ARG A 39 -6.11 -7.76 -20.49
CA ARG A 39 -6.18 -7.83 -19.03
C ARG A 39 -5.76 -9.22 -18.56
N LEU A 40 -4.94 -9.27 -17.52
CA LEU A 40 -4.43 -10.50 -16.94
C LEU A 40 -4.49 -10.43 -15.42
N LYS A 41 -5.00 -11.50 -14.80
CA LYS A 41 -4.91 -11.73 -13.37
C LYS A 41 -4.13 -13.01 -13.12
N LEU A 42 -3.09 -12.91 -12.30
CA LEU A 42 -2.29 -14.05 -11.89
C LEU A 42 -2.32 -14.15 -10.36
N ASN A 43 -2.82 -15.27 -9.86
CA ASN A 43 -2.74 -15.62 -8.43
C ASN A 43 -1.54 -16.52 -8.23
N LEU A 44 -0.47 -16.00 -7.66
CA LEU A 44 0.71 -16.81 -7.37
C LEU A 44 0.45 -17.72 -6.18
N PRO A 45 1.07 -18.91 -6.15
CA PRO A 45 0.94 -19.83 -5.03
C PRO A 45 1.43 -19.15 -3.76
N PHE A 46 0.72 -19.38 -2.67
CA PHE A 46 1.17 -18.93 -1.36
C PHE A 46 2.49 -19.62 -1.01
N GLN A 47 3.53 -18.83 -0.81
CA GLN A 47 4.76 -19.33 -0.21
C GLN A 47 4.50 -19.53 1.29
N VAL A 48 4.37 -20.80 1.68
CA VAL A 48 4.18 -21.26 3.06
C VAL A 48 5.49 -21.89 3.50
N VAL A 49 6.12 -21.30 4.53
CA VAL A 49 7.33 -21.82 5.22
C VAL A 49 8.58 -22.00 4.34
N GLY A 50 9.61 -21.19 4.62
CA GLY A 50 10.97 -21.34 4.08
C GLY A 50 11.29 -20.43 2.89
N GLN A 51 12.51 -19.87 2.90
CA GLN A 51 13.05 -19.03 1.80
C GLN A 51 13.32 -19.82 0.50
N THR A 52 12.92 -21.08 0.40
CA THR A 52 13.36 -22.04 -0.62
C THR A 52 12.33 -22.30 -1.72
N SER A 53 11.06 -21.94 -1.55
CA SER A 53 10.05 -22.18 -2.58
C SER A 53 10.15 -21.17 -3.72
N ARG A 54 10.79 -21.58 -4.82
CA ARG A 54 10.91 -20.80 -6.07
C ARG A 54 9.71 -20.90 -6.98
N THR A 55 8.68 -21.67 -6.61
CA THR A 55 7.53 -21.94 -7.48
C THR A 55 6.83 -20.67 -7.92
N ALA A 56 6.57 -19.72 -7.00
CA ALA A 56 5.95 -18.43 -7.38
C ALA A 56 6.84 -17.64 -8.36
N THR A 57 8.16 -17.65 -8.15
CA THR A 57 9.13 -17.01 -9.06
C THR A 57 9.08 -17.63 -10.45
N VAL A 58 9.13 -18.96 -10.53
CA VAL A 58 9.10 -19.71 -11.78
C VAL A 58 7.80 -19.46 -12.55
N LEU A 59 6.65 -19.53 -11.88
CA LEU A 59 5.36 -19.31 -12.53
C LEU A 59 5.21 -17.87 -13.03
N LEU A 60 5.66 -16.89 -12.24
CA LEU A 60 5.65 -15.49 -12.66
C LEU A 60 6.60 -15.25 -13.84
N ALA A 61 7.84 -15.74 -13.78
CA ALA A 61 8.81 -15.62 -14.86
C ALA A 61 8.29 -16.27 -16.16
N THR A 62 7.72 -17.47 -16.08
CA THR A 62 7.13 -18.17 -17.21
C THR A 62 5.94 -17.41 -17.79
N ALA A 63 5.05 -16.86 -16.95
CA ALA A 63 3.94 -16.04 -17.42
C ALA A 63 4.43 -14.78 -18.14
N LEU A 64 5.38 -14.05 -17.56
CA LEU A 64 5.99 -12.87 -18.18
C LEU A 64 6.71 -13.20 -19.49
N ALA A 65 7.43 -14.32 -19.55
CA ALA A 65 8.10 -14.77 -20.77
C ALA A 65 7.10 -15.09 -21.90
N CYS A 66 5.96 -15.69 -21.57
CA CYS A 66 4.92 -15.98 -22.57
C CYS A 66 4.23 -14.69 -23.05
N LEU A 67 3.98 -13.74 -22.15
CA LEU A 67 3.38 -12.44 -22.49
C LEU A 67 4.31 -11.59 -23.36
N ALA A 68 5.60 -11.56 -23.03
CA ALA A 68 6.61 -10.80 -23.78
C ALA A 68 6.84 -11.35 -25.20
N LYS A 69 6.55 -12.64 -25.43
CA LYS A 69 6.70 -13.30 -26.73
C LYS A 69 5.43 -13.29 -27.58
N ARG A 70 4.39 -12.55 -27.18
CA ARG A 70 3.18 -12.41 -28.00
C ARG A 70 3.53 -11.74 -29.35
N PRO A 71 2.92 -12.17 -30.47
CA PRO A 71 3.10 -11.53 -31.77
C PRO A 71 2.78 -10.04 -31.75
N GLU A 72 3.43 -9.26 -32.61
CA GLU A 72 3.22 -7.80 -32.69
C GLU A 72 1.77 -7.44 -33.07
N GLU A 73 1.04 -8.32 -33.76
CA GLU A 73 -0.37 -8.11 -34.08
C GLU A 73 -1.30 -8.23 -32.86
N HIS A 74 -0.82 -8.82 -31.76
CA HIS A 74 -1.61 -9.00 -30.55
C HIS A 74 -1.73 -7.68 -29.78
N SER A 75 -2.90 -7.45 -29.18
CA SER A 75 -3.10 -6.29 -28.31
C SER A 75 -2.15 -6.33 -27.11
N LEU A 76 -1.49 -5.20 -26.83
CA LEU A 76 -0.69 -5.03 -25.61
C LEU A 76 -1.54 -5.20 -24.35
N LEU A 77 -0.92 -5.77 -23.31
CA LEU A 77 -1.52 -5.88 -22.00
C LEU A 77 -1.64 -4.48 -21.37
N GLN A 78 -2.85 -4.12 -20.92
CA GLN A 78 -3.15 -2.82 -20.33
C GLN A 78 -3.46 -2.93 -18.83
N THR A 79 -3.98 -4.06 -18.37
CA THR A 79 -4.32 -4.28 -16.96
C THR A 79 -3.64 -5.54 -16.45
N MET A 80 -2.94 -5.42 -15.33
CA MET A 80 -2.32 -6.55 -14.65
C MET A 80 -2.70 -6.57 -13.17
N VAL A 81 -3.16 -7.73 -12.70
CA VAL A 81 -3.40 -8.01 -11.28
C VAL A 81 -2.48 -9.15 -10.88
N LEU A 82 -1.50 -8.87 -10.02
CA LEU A 82 -0.62 -9.90 -9.46
C LEU A 82 -0.91 -10.06 -7.97
N ASP A 83 -1.42 -11.23 -7.61
CA ASP A 83 -1.72 -11.59 -6.24
C ASP A 83 -0.60 -12.45 -5.63
N HIS A 84 -0.23 -12.14 -4.38
CA HIS A 84 0.74 -12.88 -3.58
C HIS A 84 2.19 -12.86 -4.11
N VAL A 85 2.59 -11.72 -4.67
CA VAL A 85 3.97 -11.48 -5.11
C VAL A 85 4.85 -11.29 -3.89
N SER A 86 5.89 -12.11 -3.71
CA SER A 86 6.84 -11.91 -2.62
C SER A 86 8.01 -11.01 -2.99
N ASP A 87 8.65 -10.44 -1.96
CA ASP A 87 9.89 -9.70 -2.14
C ASP A 87 11.00 -10.54 -2.76
N THR A 88 11.16 -11.80 -2.35
CA THR A 88 12.14 -12.73 -2.94
C THR A 88 11.85 -12.99 -4.42
N THR A 89 10.58 -13.18 -4.80
CA THR A 89 10.21 -13.42 -6.21
C THR A 89 10.53 -12.22 -7.10
N LEU A 90 10.25 -11.00 -6.65
CA LEU A 90 10.60 -9.80 -7.41
C LEU A 90 12.12 -9.58 -7.49
N ILE A 91 12.84 -9.86 -6.40
CA ILE A 91 14.30 -9.82 -6.40
C ILE A 91 14.88 -10.80 -7.44
N ASP A 92 14.43 -12.05 -7.42
CA ASP A 92 14.94 -13.11 -8.32
C ASP A 92 14.68 -12.77 -9.79
N ILE A 93 13.48 -12.29 -10.13
CA ILE A 93 13.13 -11.86 -11.51
C ILE A 93 14.07 -10.74 -11.97
N CYS A 94 14.34 -9.76 -11.11
CA CYS A 94 15.20 -8.63 -11.48
C CYS A 94 16.69 -9.01 -11.54
N TYR A 95 17.14 -10.08 -10.89
CA TYR A 95 18.52 -10.55 -10.99
C TYR A 95 18.77 -11.46 -12.20
N ASN A 96 17.72 -12.00 -12.84
CA ASN A 96 17.86 -12.76 -14.08
C ASN A 96 17.69 -11.83 -15.31
N PRO A 97 18.71 -11.68 -16.18
CA PRO A 97 18.63 -10.81 -17.35
C PRO A 97 17.50 -11.14 -18.33
N MET A 98 17.14 -12.42 -18.48
CA MET A 98 16.04 -12.80 -19.37
C MET A 98 14.70 -12.45 -18.74
N ASP A 99 14.53 -12.73 -17.45
CA ASP A 99 13.25 -12.51 -16.75
C ASP A 99 12.97 -11.02 -16.58
N ILE A 100 13.98 -10.20 -16.28
CA ILE A 100 13.82 -8.75 -16.20
C ILE A 100 13.45 -8.15 -17.57
N ASN A 101 14.04 -8.62 -18.67
CA ASN A 101 13.67 -8.15 -20.01
C ASN A 101 12.22 -8.51 -20.37
N ASN A 102 11.80 -9.74 -20.03
CA ASN A 102 10.40 -10.15 -20.21
C ASN A 102 9.44 -9.32 -19.34
N ALA A 103 9.83 -9.02 -18.09
CA ALA A 103 9.07 -8.18 -17.19
C ALA A 103 8.93 -6.75 -17.74
N ILE A 104 10.02 -6.13 -18.17
CA ILE A 104 10.02 -4.78 -18.77
C ILE A 104 9.10 -4.74 -20.00
N ALA A 105 9.26 -5.70 -20.91
CA ALA A 105 8.43 -5.79 -22.12
C ALA A 105 6.93 -5.88 -21.76
N THR A 106 6.59 -6.73 -20.79
CA THR A 106 5.20 -6.91 -20.36
C THR A 106 4.64 -5.68 -19.63
N PHE A 107 5.45 -5.01 -18.81
CA PHE A 107 5.01 -3.84 -18.02
C PHE A 107 4.84 -2.58 -18.88
N SER A 108 5.56 -2.48 -19.99
CA SER A 108 5.61 -1.27 -20.84
C SER A 108 4.24 -0.75 -21.34
N GLY A 109 3.26 -1.65 -21.53
CA GLY A 109 1.92 -1.31 -21.99
C GLY A 109 0.88 -1.07 -20.89
N LEU A 110 1.24 -1.24 -19.62
CA LEU A 110 0.28 -1.24 -18.52
C LEU A 110 -0.24 0.16 -18.21
N LYS A 111 -1.57 0.27 -18.22
CA LYS A 111 -2.34 1.43 -17.73
C LYS A 111 -2.83 1.22 -16.30
N GLN A 112 -3.02 -0.03 -15.90
CA GLN A 112 -3.65 -0.41 -14.65
C GLN A 112 -2.84 -1.53 -13.99
N LEU A 113 -2.36 -1.30 -12.77
CA LEU A 113 -1.55 -2.27 -12.03
C LEU A 113 -2.07 -2.46 -10.62
N VAL A 114 -2.39 -3.71 -10.27
CA VAL A 114 -2.75 -4.12 -8.90
C VAL A 114 -1.73 -5.14 -8.42
N LEU A 115 -1.02 -4.84 -7.33
CA LEU A 115 -0.02 -5.72 -6.73
C LEU A 115 -0.38 -6.02 -5.28
N SER A 116 -0.50 -7.30 -4.94
CA SER A 116 -0.52 -7.77 -3.55
C SER A 116 0.84 -8.33 -3.17
N ILE A 117 1.49 -7.67 -2.21
CA ILE A 117 2.88 -7.90 -1.85
C ILE A 117 2.95 -8.67 -0.52
N LYS A 118 3.70 -9.78 -0.49
CA LYS A 118 4.05 -10.51 0.73
C LYS A 118 5.53 -10.28 1.06
N ARG A 119 5.81 -9.58 2.16
CA ARG A 119 7.18 -9.37 2.63
C ARG A 119 7.63 -10.50 3.54
N GLN A 120 8.81 -11.07 3.29
CA GLN A 120 9.38 -12.17 4.07
C GLN A 120 10.85 -11.97 4.39
N GLU A 121 11.54 -11.09 3.67
CA GLU A 121 12.98 -10.93 3.79
C GLU A 121 13.35 -9.78 4.74
N SER A 122 13.94 -10.15 5.88
CA SER A 122 14.31 -9.22 6.94
C SER A 122 15.75 -8.69 6.81
N SER A 123 16.57 -9.24 5.91
CA SER A 123 17.92 -8.72 5.65
C SER A 123 17.89 -7.32 5.03
N PRO A 124 18.54 -6.30 5.64
CA PRO A 124 18.51 -4.92 5.15
C PRO A 124 18.94 -4.76 3.69
N SER A 125 19.98 -5.49 3.25
CA SER A 125 20.47 -5.40 1.86
C SER A 125 19.41 -5.85 0.85
N LYS A 126 18.72 -6.96 1.14
CA LYS A 126 17.65 -7.46 0.28
C LYS A 126 16.38 -6.62 0.39
N GLN A 127 16.08 -6.01 1.53
CA GLN A 127 15.00 -5.02 1.63
C GLN A 127 15.24 -3.83 0.69
N THR A 128 16.49 -3.33 0.63
CA THR A 128 16.89 -2.28 -0.31
C THR A 128 16.78 -2.75 -1.76
N SER A 129 17.27 -3.95 -2.09
CA SER A 129 17.12 -4.53 -3.43
C SER A 129 15.64 -4.65 -3.83
N PHE A 130 14.79 -5.14 -2.94
CA PHE A 130 13.35 -5.23 -3.18
C PHE A 130 12.73 -3.86 -3.45
N SER A 131 13.04 -2.85 -2.62
CA SER A 131 12.58 -1.47 -2.81
C SER A 131 12.92 -0.97 -4.23
N ASN A 132 14.19 -1.11 -4.62
CA ASN A 132 14.65 -0.66 -5.92
C ASN A 132 13.98 -1.41 -7.07
N ASN A 133 13.85 -2.74 -6.96
CA ASN A 133 13.30 -3.61 -7.99
C ASN A 133 11.78 -3.42 -8.17
N LEU A 134 11.03 -3.27 -7.07
CA LEU A 134 9.59 -3.00 -7.11
C LEU A 134 9.30 -1.72 -7.90
N TRP A 135 9.93 -0.62 -7.49
CA TRP A 135 9.69 0.68 -8.14
C TRP A 135 10.32 0.76 -9.52
N PHE A 136 11.43 0.05 -9.78
CA PHE A 136 12.01 -0.10 -11.12
C PHE A 136 11.03 -0.74 -12.11
N LEU A 137 10.28 -1.77 -11.72
CA LEU A 137 9.29 -2.39 -12.60
C LEU A 137 8.08 -1.49 -12.80
N ILE A 138 7.58 -0.87 -11.73
CA ILE A 138 6.44 0.06 -11.80
C ILE A 138 6.75 1.23 -12.75
N GLU A 139 7.94 1.82 -12.70
CA GLU A 139 8.32 2.91 -13.62
C GLU A 139 8.43 2.49 -15.09
N LYS A 140 8.48 1.19 -15.41
CA LYS A 140 8.46 0.74 -16.80
C LYS A 140 7.07 0.79 -17.41
N ALA A 141 6.03 0.81 -16.59
CA ALA A 141 4.68 1.11 -17.04
C ALA A 141 4.53 2.61 -17.29
N ILE A 142 5.13 3.11 -18.36
CA ILE A 142 5.07 4.53 -18.75
C ILE A 142 3.62 5.04 -18.85
N PRO A 143 2.66 4.32 -19.47
CA PRO A 143 1.29 4.79 -19.59
C PRO A 143 0.43 4.48 -18.34
N LEU A 144 1.04 4.18 -17.19
CA LEU A 144 0.31 3.80 -15.98
C LEU A 144 -0.58 4.95 -15.50
N GLU A 145 -1.89 4.72 -15.54
CA GLU A 145 -2.94 5.65 -15.12
C GLU A 145 -3.40 5.36 -13.69
N SER A 146 -3.31 4.11 -13.24
CA SER A 146 -3.74 3.74 -11.89
C SER A 146 -2.92 2.59 -11.30
N LEU A 147 -2.58 2.77 -10.01
CA LEU A 147 -1.76 1.86 -9.23
C LEU A 147 -2.46 1.53 -7.92
N CYS A 148 -2.64 0.23 -7.66
CA CYS A 148 -3.11 -0.29 -6.39
C CYS A 148 -2.03 -1.17 -5.76
N LEU A 149 -1.54 -0.77 -4.59
CA LEU A 149 -0.61 -1.56 -3.79
C LEU A 149 -1.35 -2.11 -2.56
N ILE A 150 -1.30 -3.42 -2.41
CA ILE A 150 -1.90 -4.14 -1.30
C ILE A 150 -0.79 -4.78 -0.49
N GLY A 151 -0.64 -4.37 0.77
CA GLY A 151 0.33 -4.96 1.69
C GLY A 151 -0.21 -6.23 2.34
N TRP A 152 -0.59 -6.13 3.61
CA TRP A 152 -1.01 -7.27 4.41
C TRP A 152 -2.22 -8.00 3.83
N ASN A 153 -2.16 -9.32 3.86
CA ASN A 153 -3.26 -10.16 3.40
C ASN A 153 -4.46 -10.14 4.37
N ILE A 154 -4.24 -9.78 5.65
CA ILE A 154 -5.28 -9.77 6.68
C ILE A 154 -5.75 -8.34 6.98
N ARG A 155 -7.08 -8.20 7.01
CA ARG A 155 -7.76 -6.99 7.48
C ARG A 155 -7.55 -6.84 9.00
N ARG A 156 -6.99 -5.72 9.44
CA ARG A 156 -6.97 -5.34 10.86
C ARG A 156 -8.32 -4.77 11.29
N ASP A 157 -8.61 -4.79 12.59
CA ASP A 157 -9.78 -4.10 13.12
C ASP A 157 -9.56 -2.58 13.04
N ILE A 158 -10.41 -1.88 12.28
CA ILE A 158 -10.32 -0.43 12.08
C ILE A 158 -10.72 0.37 13.32
N ASN A 159 -11.35 -0.25 14.32
CA ASN A 159 -11.62 0.41 15.60
C ASN A 159 -10.35 0.53 16.44
N THR A 160 -9.39 -0.37 16.22
CA THR A 160 -8.06 -0.30 16.83
C THR A 160 -7.17 0.57 15.96
N ARG A 161 -6.91 1.81 16.40
CA ARG A 161 -6.12 2.80 15.63
C ARG A 161 -4.62 2.77 15.92
N ARG A 162 -4.21 2.06 16.98
CA ARG A 162 -2.81 1.87 17.37
C ARG A 162 -2.53 0.37 17.47
N HIS A 163 -1.58 -0.10 16.68
CA HIS A 163 -1.13 -1.49 16.71
C HIS A 163 0.30 -1.57 17.21
N CYS A 164 0.60 -2.56 18.04
CA CYS A 164 1.97 -2.91 18.41
C CYS A 164 2.14 -4.42 18.22
N HIS A 165 3.24 -4.82 17.58
CA HIS A 165 3.42 -6.19 17.12
C HIS A 165 4.45 -7.01 17.93
N ASN A 166 5.16 -6.40 18.88
CA ASN A 166 6.21 -7.06 19.69
C ASN A 166 7.17 -7.90 18.84
N VAL A 167 7.71 -7.31 17.76
CA VAL A 167 8.69 -7.95 16.88
C VAL A 167 10.00 -7.19 16.91
N SER A 168 11.09 -7.82 16.46
CA SER A 168 12.37 -7.12 16.27
C SER A 168 12.23 -5.95 15.32
N TYR A 169 13.10 -4.94 15.47
CA TYR A 169 13.08 -3.74 14.63
C TYR A 169 13.18 -4.07 13.14
N ASN A 170 14.08 -4.96 12.74
CA ASN A 170 14.23 -5.36 11.33
C ASN A 170 12.96 -6.01 10.75
N ASN A 171 12.24 -6.80 11.56
CA ASN A 171 10.97 -7.39 11.13
C ASN A 171 9.85 -6.36 11.07
N TRP A 172 9.86 -5.40 11.99
CA TRP A 172 8.93 -4.28 11.96
C TRP A 172 9.16 -3.44 10.71
N THR A 173 10.38 -2.97 10.45
CA THR A 173 10.71 -2.15 9.27
C THR A 173 10.46 -2.88 7.95
N MET A 174 10.78 -4.18 7.87
CA MET A 174 10.51 -5.02 6.70
C MET A 174 9.04 -4.99 6.25
N ARG A 175 8.10 -4.84 7.20
CA ARG A 175 6.66 -4.78 6.92
C ARG A 175 6.20 -3.45 6.30
N SER A 176 7.07 -2.44 6.27
CA SER A 176 6.78 -1.15 5.63
C SER A 176 6.72 -1.28 4.11
N LEU A 177 5.86 -0.52 3.45
CA LEU A 177 6.02 -0.22 2.03
C LEU A 177 7.34 0.53 1.87
N PRO A 178 8.29 0.00 1.10
CA PRO A 178 9.57 0.65 0.93
C PRO A 178 9.51 1.59 -0.27
N PHE A 179 10.28 2.67 -0.23
CA PHE A 179 10.46 3.58 -1.34
C PHE A 179 11.77 4.32 -1.16
N ALA A 180 12.69 4.15 -2.11
CA ALA A 180 14.02 4.76 -2.06
C ALA A 180 14.48 5.24 -3.44
N ARG A 181 13.59 5.25 -4.42
CA ARG A 181 13.87 5.54 -5.83
C ARG A 181 13.21 6.85 -6.22
N ASP A 182 13.89 7.64 -7.04
CA ASP A 182 13.30 8.81 -7.68
C ASP A 182 12.52 8.41 -8.94
N ILE A 183 11.23 8.73 -8.96
CA ILE A 183 10.26 8.39 -10.01
C ILE A 183 9.53 9.64 -10.55
N SER A 184 9.98 10.85 -10.18
CA SER A 184 9.30 12.13 -10.46
C SER A 184 8.92 12.33 -11.94
N ASP A 185 9.79 11.89 -12.85
CA ASP A 185 9.59 12.01 -14.31
C ASP A 185 9.11 10.71 -14.98
N LYS A 186 8.76 9.69 -14.21
CA LYS A 186 8.45 8.35 -14.74
C LYS A 186 6.96 8.04 -14.77
N LEU A 187 6.22 8.47 -13.76
CA LEU A 187 4.78 8.17 -13.60
C LEU A 187 3.90 9.39 -13.91
N ILE A 188 4.21 10.08 -15.01
CA ILE A 188 3.55 11.33 -15.42
C ILE A 188 2.07 11.15 -15.82
N HIS A 189 1.63 9.91 -16.04
CA HIS A 189 0.25 9.57 -16.38
C HIS A 189 -0.57 9.07 -15.19
N LEU A 190 0.06 8.83 -14.03
CA LEU A 190 -0.59 8.23 -12.87
C LEU A 190 -1.63 9.19 -12.28
N ARG A 191 -2.90 8.85 -12.40
CA ARG A 191 -4.03 9.62 -11.87
C ARG A 191 -4.51 9.08 -10.54
N ASN A 192 -4.49 7.76 -10.35
CA ASN A 192 -5.08 7.15 -9.16
C ASN A 192 -4.05 6.30 -8.41
N LEU A 193 -3.91 6.56 -7.11
CA LEU A 193 -3.13 5.72 -6.20
C LEU A 193 -4.04 5.16 -5.12
N GLU A 194 -4.07 3.84 -5.02
CA GLU A 194 -4.73 3.13 -3.93
C GLU A 194 -3.69 2.40 -3.08
N LEU A 195 -3.63 2.72 -1.80
CA LEU A 195 -2.83 2.03 -0.81
C LEU A 195 -3.75 1.26 0.13
N LYS A 196 -3.60 -0.06 0.17
CA LYS A 196 -4.47 -0.95 0.93
C LYS A 196 -3.67 -1.84 1.88
N ARG A 197 -3.99 -1.77 3.18
CA ARG A 197 -3.37 -2.59 4.23
C ARG A 197 -1.85 -2.44 4.22
N ILE A 198 -1.38 -1.20 4.24
CA ILE A 198 0.03 -0.85 4.14
C ILE A 198 0.47 -0.20 5.44
N ASP A 199 1.60 -0.67 5.98
CA ASP A 199 2.34 0.11 6.96
C ASP A 199 3.37 0.94 6.19
N ILE A 200 3.59 2.20 6.54
CA ILE A 200 4.51 3.07 5.81
C ILE A 200 5.21 4.05 6.75
N ASP A 201 6.48 4.35 6.47
CA ASP A 201 7.18 5.43 7.12
C ASP A 201 6.59 6.80 6.69
N PRO A 202 6.33 7.73 7.63
CA PRO A 202 5.72 9.03 7.35
C PRO A 202 6.45 9.84 6.28
N GLN A 203 7.78 9.92 6.37
CA GLN A 203 8.59 10.70 5.44
C GLN A 203 8.61 10.05 4.05
N ILE A 204 8.66 8.71 4.02
CA ILE A 204 8.52 7.94 2.78
C ILE A 204 7.17 8.17 2.12
N PHE A 205 6.07 8.19 2.88
CA PHE A 205 4.74 8.46 2.35
C PHE A 205 4.66 9.84 1.71
N VAL A 206 5.11 10.89 2.41
CA VAL A 206 5.12 12.25 1.85
C VAL A 206 5.98 12.30 0.59
N ASN A 207 7.20 11.76 0.63
CA ASN A 207 8.09 11.74 -0.54
C ASN A 207 7.45 11.02 -1.74
N LEU A 208 6.78 9.88 -1.51
CA LEU A 208 6.08 9.15 -2.56
C LEU A 208 5.00 10.01 -3.22
N ILE A 209 4.16 10.68 -2.42
CA ILE A 209 3.10 11.53 -2.94
C ILE A 209 3.67 12.77 -3.64
N THR A 210 4.72 13.39 -3.11
CA THR A 210 5.40 14.53 -3.74
C THR A 210 5.89 14.20 -5.13
N GLN A 211 6.53 13.03 -5.33
CA GLN A 211 7.02 12.63 -6.65
C GLN A 211 5.91 12.30 -7.65
N MET A 212 4.71 11.96 -7.18
CA MET A 212 3.54 11.70 -8.02
C MET A 212 2.60 12.91 -8.17
N ALA A 213 2.83 13.97 -7.41
CA ALA A 213 1.93 15.12 -7.29
C ALA A 213 1.53 15.80 -8.61
N PRO A 214 2.43 15.93 -9.62
CA PRO A 214 2.08 16.61 -10.87
C PRO A 214 0.93 15.94 -11.65
N SER A 215 0.78 14.62 -11.53
CA SER A 215 -0.19 13.82 -12.28
C SER A 215 -1.34 13.30 -11.42
N LEU A 216 -1.10 13.06 -10.13
CA LEU A 216 -2.03 12.41 -9.20
C LEU A 216 -3.30 13.24 -8.94
N LYS A 217 -4.46 12.60 -9.09
CA LYS A 217 -5.81 13.18 -8.91
C LYS A 217 -6.63 12.49 -7.84
N GLU A 218 -6.46 11.18 -7.68
CA GLU A 218 -7.22 10.36 -6.75
C GLU A 218 -6.28 9.62 -5.80
N LEU A 219 -6.53 9.75 -4.50
CA LEU A 219 -5.82 9.01 -3.46
C LEU A 219 -6.82 8.26 -2.57
N TYR A 220 -6.67 6.94 -2.52
CA TYR A 220 -7.46 6.04 -1.69
C TYR A 220 -6.57 5.38 -0.65
N LEU A 221 -6.82 5.67 0.62
CA LEU A 221 -6.13 5.06 1.75
C LEU A 221 -7.08 4.10 2.46
N ASN A 222 -6.79 2.81 2.42
CA ASN A 222 -7.61 1.79 3.07
C ASN A 222 -6.74 0.97 4.01
N GLN A 223 -6.86 1.20 5.32
CA GLN A 223 -6.05 0.58 6.37
C GLN A 223 -4.56 0.86 6.19
N VAL A 224 -4.21 2.15 6.09
CA VAL A 224 -2.83 2.61 5.99
C VAL A 224 -2.37 3.07 7.38
N TYR A 225 -1.26 2.53 7.86
CA TYR A 225 -0.74 2.81 9.19
C TYR A 225 0.65 3.45 9.12
N LEU A 226 0.86 4.54 9.86
CA LEU A 226 2.16 5.17 9.97
C LEU A 226 3.04 4.39 10.94
N LYS A 227 4.26 4.10 10.50
CA LYS A 227 5.30 3.56 11.38
C LYS A 227 5.85 4.65 12.27
N VAL A 228 5.69 4.51 13.57
CA VAL A 228 6.08 5.52 14.55
C VAL A 228 6.98 4.96 15.65
N ARG A 229 7.74 5.86 16.28
CA ARG A 229 8.60 5.59 17.45
C ARG A 229 9.65 4.50 17.19
N ALA A 230 10.24 4.53 16.00
CA ALA A 230 11.43 3.75 15.70
C ALA A 230 12.56 4.10 16.70
N PRO A 231 13.42 3.14 17.09
CA PRO A 231 14.45 3.36 18.10
C PRO A 231 15.42 4.52 17.80
N GLN A 232 15.59 4.84 16.54
CA GLN A 232 16.49 5.88 16.03
C GLN A 232 15.88 7.30 16.02
N HIS A 233 14.58 7.45 16.32
CA HIS A 233 13.85 8.73 16.18
C HIS A 233 13.32 9.32 17.49
N HIS A 234 13.79 8.83 18.65
CA HIS A 234 13.29 9.25 19.97
C HIS A 234 13.38 10.76 20.26
N SER A 235 14.29 11.50 19.61
CA SER A 235 14.55 12.91 19.90
C SER A 235 13.82 13.92 19.00
N ARG A 236 13.09 13.46 17.97
CA ARG A 236 12.61 14.31 16.86
C ARG A 236 11.16 14.80 17.04
N GLY A 237 10.47 14.35 18.08
CA GLY A 237 9.01 14.47 18.22
C GLY A 237 8.28 13.30 17.55
N LEU A 238 6.96 13.42 17.38
CA LEU A 238 6.11 12.35 16.86
C LEU A 238 5.51 12.69 15.50
N ASP A 239 5.66 11.77 14.55
CA ASP A 239 5.00 11.87 13.24
C ASP A 239 3.50 11.53 13.37
N LEU A 240 2.65 12.34 12.75
CA LEU A 240 1.21 12.33 12.93
C LEU A 240 0.48 12.42 11.59
N TRP A 241 -0.75 11.88 11.50
CA TRP A 241 -1.56 11.99 10.29
C TRP A 241 -2.07 13.42 10.08
N ILE A 242 -2.49 14.08 11.15
CA ILE A 242 -3.12 15.41 11.13
C ILE A 242 -2.22 16.42 11.83
N GLY A 243 -1.73 16.07 13.02
CA GLY A 243 -1.08 17.00 13.93
C GLY A 243 -2.00 17.49 15.04
N ASN A 244 -1.43 18.19 16.03
CA ASN A 244 -2.15 18.66 17.21
C ASN A 244 -2.38 20.16 17.17
N VAL A 245 -3.62 20.58 17.40
CA VAL A 245 -4.04 21.99 17.39
C VAL A 245 -3.22 22.78 18.40
N GLY A 246 -2.60 23.87 17.95
CA GLY A 246 -1.79 24.76 18.79
C GLY A 246 -0.39 24.26 19.15
N ARG A 247 0.02 23.06 18.67
CA ARG A 247 1.42 22.61 18.77
C ARG A 247 2.20 23.09 17.54
N LYS A 248 3.49 23.35 17.72
CA LYS A 248 4.39 23.59 16.58
C LYS A 248 4.85 22.25 16.02
N LYS A 249 4.91 22.21 14.70
CA LYS A 249 5.59 21.17 13.95
C LYS A 249 7.07 21.52 13.93
N ASP A 250 7.86 20.81 14.73
CA ASP A 250 9.33 20.95 14.72
C ASP A 250 9.88 20.03 13.61
N GLU A 251 10.79 19.11 13.94
CA GLU A 251 11.39 18.19 12.97
C GLU A 251 10.47 16.99 12.61
N THR A 252 9.18 17.05 12.91
CA THR A 252 8.20 15.96 12.71
C THR A 252 7.43 16.06 11.40
N CYS A 253 7.00 14.91 10.87
CA CYS A 253 6.11 14.81 9.72
C CYS A 253 4.65 14.84 10.16
N TRP A 254 3.90 15.84 9.67
CA TRP A 254 2.45 15.94 9.87
C TRP A 254 1.78 15.78 8.51
N ILE A 255 1.32 14.56 8.21
CA ILE A 255 0.97 14.15 6.84
C ILE A 255 -0.03 15.12 6.21
N ALA A 256 -1.09 15.51 6.92
CA ALA A 256 -2.11 16.37 6.34
C ALA A 256 -1.59 17.77 5.96
N GLU A 257 -0.70 18.32 6.78
CA GLU A 257 -0.05 19.60 6.50
C GLU A 257 0.97 19.47 5.37
N ASP A 258 1.80 18.43 5.41
CA ASP A 258 2.82 18.15 4.40
C ASP A 258 2.20 17.92 3.02
N LEU A 259 1.11 17.15 2.93
CA LEU A 259 0.38 16.97 1.67
C LEU A 259 -0.20 18.28 1.14
N ARG A 260 -0.75 19.13 2.01
CA ARG A 260 -1.31 20.42 1.61
C ARG A 260 -0.24 21.39 1.12
N ALA A 261 0.97 21.26 1.65
CA ALA A 261 2.10 22.10 1.28
C ALA A 261 2.67 21.78 -0.11
N ILE A 262 2.30 20.66 -0.74
CA ILE A 262 2.77 20.28 -2.08
C ILE A 262 2.02 21.10 -3.14
N PRO A 263 2.68 22.05 -3.84
CA PRO A 263 1.99 23.00 -4.73
C PRO A 263 1.31 22.36 -5.95
N GLU A 264 1.89 21.28 -6.48
CA GLU A 264 1.40 20.58 -7.66
C GLU A 264 0.22 19.65 -7.35
N LEU A 265 0.03 19.29 -6.07
CA LEU A 265 -0.94 18.30 -5.64
C LEU A 265 -2.34 18.89 -5.60
N LYS A 266 -3.23 18.39 -6.46
CA LYS A 266 -4.62 18.84 -6.56
C LYS A 266 -5.54 17.64 -6.64
N PHE A 267 -5.90 17.11 -5.47
CA PHE A 267 -6.82 15.99 -5.35
C PHE A 267 -8.22 16.39 -5.82
N GLU A 268 -8.74 15.62 -6.77
CA GLU A 268 -10.16 15.58 -7.09
C GLU A 268 -10.88 14.65 -6.11
N ILE A 269 -10.21 13.57 -5.70
CA ILE A 269 -10.71 12.61 -4.72
C ILE A 269 -9.62 12.26 -3.72
N LEU A 270 -9.93 12.45 -2.44
CA LEU A 270 -9.15 11.91 -1.32
C LEU A 270 -10.11 11.16 -0.40
N ARG A 271 -9.87 9.87 -0.18
CA ARG A 271 -10.68 9.05 0.72
C ARG A 271 -9.79 8.20 1.62
N ALA A 272 -10.18 8.08 2.87
CA ALA A 272 -9.50 7.29 3.88
C ALA A 272 -10.49 6.40 4.63
N THR A 273 -10.11 5.15 4.89
CA THR A 273 -10.83 4.26 5.80
C THR A 273 -9.81 3.53 6.65
N GLY A 274 -9.93 3.61 7.98
CA GLY A 274 -9.11 2.82 8.88
C GLY A 274 -7.64 3.25 8.95
N ILE A 275 -7.31 4.53 8.75
CA ILE A 275 -5.93 5.01 8.97
C ILE A 275 -5.54 4.95 10.46
N GLY A 276 -4.25 4.79 10.76
CA GLY A 276 -3.78 4.71 12.14
C GLY A 276 -2.27 4.61 12.28
N TYR A 277 -1.83 4.00 13.37
CA TYR A 277 -0.43 3.91 13.78
C TYR A 277 -0.01 2.46 13.96
N ASP A 278 1.11 2.09 13.35
CA ASP A 278 1.88 0.90 13.66
C ASP A 278 3.07 1.34 14.52
N ASP A 279 3.04 0.95 15.79
CA ASP A 279 3.87 1.51 16.84
C ASP A 279 4.88 0.48 17.31
N PHE A 280 6.16 0.84 17.24
CA PHE A 280 7.23 -0.08 17.61
C PHE A 280 7.28 -0.33 19.11
N LEU A 281 6.97 0.68 19.94
CA LEU A 281 7.09 0.59 21.39
C LEU A 281 5.75 0.17 22.02
N PRO A 282 5.74 -0.80 22.95
CA PRO A 282 4.50 -1.25 23.57
C PRO A 282 3.90 -0.19 24.50
N THR A 283 4.74 0.51 25.26
CA THR A 283 4.32 1.54 26.22
C THR A 283 3.91 2.80 25.47
N PRO A 284 2.71 3.37 25.69
CA PRO A 284 2.34 4.65 25.08
C PRO A 284 3.32 5.76 25.43
N ASP A 285 3.47 6.72 24.54
CA ASP A 285 4.22 7.94 24.81
C ASP A 285 3.40 8.82 25.76
N PRO A 286 3.95 9.26 26.92
CA PRO A 286 3.20 10.10 27.85
C PRO A 286 2.82 11.46 27.27
N ASP A 287 3.63 12.04 26.37
CA ASP A 287 3.40 13.36 25.80
C ASP A 287 2.41 13.33 24.61
N TYR A 288 2.15 12.12 24.10
CA TYR A 288 1.29 11.83 22.95
C TYR A 288 0.48 10.54 23.17
N ALA A 289 -0.14 10.40 24.34
CA ALA A 289 -0.83 9.16 24.74
C ALA A 289 -1.90 8.69 23.73
N THR A 290 -2.53 9.63 23.04
CA THR A 290 -3.60 9.40 22.06
C THR A 290 -3.25 9.89 20.65
N TYR A 291 -1.97 10.23 20.38
CA TYR A 291 -1.53 10.80 19.10
C TYR A 291 -2.32 12.06 18.71
N ASP A 292 -3.08 12.00 17.62
CA ASP A 292 -4.03 13.01 17.13
C ASP A 292 -5.46 12.43 16.93
N LEU A 293 -5.74 11.29 17.58
CA LEU A 293 -6.97 10.51 17.41
C LEU A 293 -8.21 11.25 17.94
N GLU A 294 -8.05 12.08 18.98
CA GLU A 294 -9.15 12.80 19.62
C GLU A 294 -9.60 14.02 18.82
N ASP A 295 -10.91 14.18 18.61
CA ASP A 295 -11.49 15.33 17.90
C ASP A 295 -11.46 16.59 18.78
N PRO A 296 -10.62 17.58 18.47
CA PRO A 296 -10.48 18.79 19.29
C PRO A 296 -11.73 19.68 19.24
N THR A 297 -12.59 19.49 18.23
CA THR A 297 -13.81 20.30 18.05
C THR A 297 -15.01 19.75 18.83
N GLY A 298 -14.91 18.54 19.39
CA GLY A 298 -16.02 17.87 20.07
C GLY A 298 -17.17 17.43 19.14
N GLN A 299 -17.04 17.59 17.82
CA GLN A 299 -18.08 17.25 16.84
C GLN A 299 -18.24 15.74 16.59
N SER A 300 -17.46 14.91 17.30
CA SER A 300 -17.47 13.45 17.17
C SER A 300 -17.18 12.98 15.73
N ARG A 301 -16.37 13.74 14.99
CA ARG A 301 -15.94 13.37 13.64
C ARG A 301 -14.99 12.18 13.73
N SER A 302 -15.12 11.24 12.79
CA SER A 302 -14.21 10.09 12.74
C SER A 302 -12.79 10.53 12.41
N PHE A 303 -11.79 9.76 12.85
CA PHE A 303 -10.39 10.06 12.56
C PHE A 303 -10.12 10.15 11.05
N ASP A 304 -10.71 9.22 10.27
CA ASP A 304 -10.60 9.19 8.82
C ASP A 304 -11.18 10.48 8.18
N GLN A 305 -12.35 10.93 8.67
CA GLN A 305 -12.99 12.17 8.22
C GLN A 305 -12.13 13.39 8.52
N ARG A 306 -11.59 13.48 9.74
CA ARG A 306 -10.74 14.61 10.15
C ARG A 306 -9.47 14.71 9.31
N PHE A 307 -8.85 13.58 8.98
CA PHE A 307 -7.69 13.59 8.09
C PHE A 307 -8.02 14.11 6.69
N VAL A 308 -9.09 13.62 6.07
CA VAL A 308 -9.52 14.08 4.74
C VAL A 308 -9.82 15.59 4.75
N LEU A 309 -10.55 16.06 5.76
CA LEU A 309 -10.83 17.49 5.96
C LEU A 309 -9.57 18.31 6.17
N ALA A 310 -8.63 17.80 6.98
CA ALA A 310 -7.36 18.47 7.21
C ALA A 310 -6.64 18.68 5.88
N VAL A 311 -6.45 17.65 5.07
CA VAL A 311 -5.76 17.79 3.77
C VAL A 311 -6.48 18.79 2.85
N LEU A 312 -7.81 18.66 2.69
CA LEU A 312 -8.57 19.42 1.69
C LEU A 312 -8.93 20.85 2.11
N SER A 313 -9.15 21.10 3.40
CA SER A 313 -9.75 22.35 3.89
C SER A 313 -8.88 23.12 4.89
N GLY A 314 -7.83 22.52 5.44
CA GLY A 314 -7.03 23.15 6.48
C GLY A 314 -7.15 22.46 7.84
N PRO A 315 -6.24 22.76 8.79
CA PRO A 315 -6.31 22.20 10.14
C PRO A 315 -7.61 22.63 10.84
N ASP A 316 -7.99 21.86 11.87
CA ASP A 316 -9.13 22.21 12.72
C ASP A 316 -8.93 23.60 13.35
N PRO A 317 -9.99 24.42 13.50
CA PRO A 317 -9.89 25.73 14.11
C PRO A 317 -9.42 25.60 15.56
N GLY A 318 -8.53 26.50 15.97
CA GLY A 318 -7.99 26.53 17.32
C GLY A 318 -9.07 26.83 18.36
N PRO A 319 -8.93 26.37 19.63
CA PRO A 319 -9.89 26.64 20.70
C PRO A 319 -10.12 28.13 21.02
N ASN A 320 -9.29 29.05 20.48
CA ASN A 320 -9.41 30.51 20.65
C ASN A 320 -9.74 31.28 19.36
N GLN A 321 -10.17 30.62 18.28
CA GLN A 321 -10.75 31.34 17.15
C GLN A 321 -12.25 31.53 17.40
N GLU A 322 -12.60 32.58 18.16
CA GLU A 322 -13.96 33.11 18.08
C GLU A 322 -14.27 33.45 16.61
N PRO A 323 -15.46 33.12 16.09
CA PRO A 323 -15.86 33.61 14.78
C PRO A 323 -15.85 35.13 14.86
N HIS A 324 -14.89 35.77 14.18
CA HIS A 324 -14.88 37.22 14.05
C HIS A 324 -16.18 37.64 13.38
N ALA A 325 -17.17 38.00 14.21
CA ALA A 325 -18.29 38.82 13.81
C ALA A 325 -17.69 40.09 13.21
N GLN A 326 -17.94 40.31 11.92
CA GLN A 326 -17.59 41.54 11.24
C GLN A 326 -18.25 42.70 11.99
N GLY A 327 -17.45 43.37 12.81
CA GLY A 327 -17.81 44.64 13.42
C GLY A 327 -17.99 45.67 12.32
N VAL A 328 -19.24 46.10 12.15
CA VAL A 328 -19.58 47.32 11.44
C VAL A 328 -19.04 48.47 12.27
N ASP A 329 -18.00 49.15 11.80
CA ASP A 329 -17.73 50.53 12.19
C ASP A 329 -17.21 51.31 10.98
N GLY A 330 -17.99 52.31 10.60
CA GLY A 330 -17.73 53.16 9.46
C GLY A 330 -16.80 54.32 9.79
N SER A 331 -15.99 54.72 8.81
CA SER A 331 -15.67 56.12 8.49
C SER A 331 -14.71 56.22 7.29
N SER A 332 -15.18 56.86 6.23
CA SER A 332 -14.43 57.70 5.26
C SER A 332 -13.65 57.08 4.08
N SER A 333 -14.36 56.87 2.97
CA SER A 333 -14.17 57.48 1.62
C SER A 333 -12.90 57.23 0.74
N PRO A 334 -13.02 57.28 -0.61
CA PRO A 334 -12.61 56.16 -1.47
C PRO A 334 -11.52 56.49 -2.50
N ILE A 335 -10.76 55.48 -2.93
CA ILE A 335 -10.04 55.51 -4.22
C ILE A 335 -10.40 54.24 -5.01
N LEU A 336 -11.09 54.47 -6.12
CA LEU A 336 -11.51 53.49 -7.12
C LEU A 336 -10.36 53.16 -8.08
N LEU A 337 -10.21 51.87 -8.42
CA LEU A 337 -10.04 51.25 -9.75
C LEU A 337 -9.18 49.96 -9.67
N PRO A 338 -9.40 48.95 -10.53
CA PRO A 338 -10.61 48.13 -10.64
C PRO A 338 -10.28 46.64 -10.38
N ALA A 339 -11.02 46.01 -9.47
CA ALA A 339 -11.03 44.56 -9.33
C ALA A 339 -11.68 43.93 -10.57
N ARG A 340 -10.88 43.21 -11.37
CA ARG A 340 -11.40 42.29 -12.36
C ARG A 340 -12.05 41.10 -11.63
N LEU A 341 -13.38 41.06 -11.76
CA LEU A 341 -14.27 39.91 -11.69
C LEU A 341 -13.54 38.62 -12.14
N ALA A 342 -13.58 37.48 -11.45
CA ALA A 342 -14.69 36.89 -10.71
C ALA A 342 -14.20 35.98 -9.56
N PRO A 343 -14.97 35.82 -8.47
CA PRO A 343 -14.76 34.72 -7.53
C PRO A 343 -15.17 33.39 -8.21
N PRO A 344 -14.45 32.28 -8.02
CA PRO A 344 -15.07 30.98 -8.24
C PRO A 344 -16.21 30.85 -7.22
N ASN A 345 -17.36 30.40 -7.72
CA ASN A 345 -18.58 30.14 -6.95
C ASN A 345 -18.28 29.52 -5.56
N PRO A 346 -19.09 29.85 -4.53
CA PRO A 346 -19.07 29.07 -3.30
C PRO A 346 -19.39 27.63 -3.68
N THR A 347 -18.41 26.75 -3.49
CA THR A 347 -18.61 25.31 -3.63
C THR A 347 -19.72 24.90 -2.65
N PRO A 348 -20.56 23.92 -3.04
CA PRO A 348 -21.68 23.52 -2.22
C PRO A 348 -21.14 23.07 -0.87
N GLU A 349 -21.78 23.51 0.21
CA GLU A 349 -21.64 22.89 1.53
C GLU A 349 -21.66 21.38 1.33
N VAL A 350 -20.48 20.76 1.38
CA VAL A 350 -20.38 19.30 1.44
C VAL A 350 -21.20 18.96 2.67
N THR A 351 -22.32 18.29 2.47
CA THR A 351 -23.12 17.77 3.57
C THR A 351 -22.29 16.65 4.18
N LEU A 352 -21.36 17.04 5.07
CA LEU A 352 -20.26 16.29 5.69
C LEU A 352 -20.73 15.14 6.61
N ARG A 353 -21.97 14.69 6.46
CA ARG A 353 -22.54 13.49 7.07
C ARG A 353 -22.56 12.30 6.13
N ASP A 354 -22.40 12.49 4.82
CA ASP A 354 -22.32 11.37 3.90
C ASP A 354 -20.95 10.68 4.01
N ARG A 355 -20.97 9.44 4.49
CA ARG A 355 -19.79 8.59 4.65
C ARG A 355 -18.99 8.44 3.36
N ALA A 356 -19.63 8.46 2.18
CA ALA A 356 -18.95 8.35 0.90
C ALA A 356 -18.03 9.54 0.57
N THR A 357 -18.15 10.67 1.27
CA THR A 357 -17.30 11.86 1.06
C THR A 357 -15.91 11.73 1.66
N PHE A 358 -15.70 10.81 2.61
CA PHE A 358 -14.39 10.58 3.23
C PHE A 358 -14.00 9.10 3.29
N ASP A 359 -14.95 8.17 3.42
CA ASP A 359 -14.67 6.73 3.59
C ASP A 359 -14.38 6.06 2.24
N ALA A 360 -13.15 5.57 2.10
CA ALA A 360 -12.68 4.89 0.88
C ALA A 360 -13.50 3.62 0.59
N GLU A 361 -13.76 2.78 1.59
CA GLU A 361 -14.51 1.52 1.38
C GLU A 361 -15.94 1.79 0.88
N THR A 362 -16.63 2.79 1.45
CA THR A 362 -18.00 3.14 1.07
C THR A 362 -18.03 3.75 -0.32
N PHE A 363 -17.11 4.67 -0.62
CA PHE A 363 -17.01 5.28 -1.94
C PHE A 363 -16.74 4.23 -3.03
N GLN A 364 -15.77 3.34 -2.79
CA GLN A 364 -15.36 2.28 -3.72
C GLN A 364 -16.40 1.17 -3.91
N ARG A 365 -17.49 1.11 -3.13
CA ARG A 365 -18.61 0.20 -3.46
C ARG A 365 -19.30 0.61 -4.76
N ASN A 366 -19.29 1.91 -5.06
CA ASN A 366 -19.98 2.48 -6.22
C ASN A 366 -18.99 3.04 -7.27
N HIS A 367 -17.75 3.37 -6.88
CA HIS A 367 -16.73 3.95 -7.75
C HIS A 367 -15.35 3.37 -7.43
N ASN A 368 -15.02 2.21 -7.99
CA ASN A 368 -13.71 1.58 -7.83
C ASN A 368 -13.01 1.44 -9.18
N SER A 369 -12.18 2.42 -9.51
CA SER A 369 -11.42 2.46 -10.77
C SER A 369 -10.13 1.61 -10.74
N THR A 370 -9.76 1.06 -9.57
CA THR A 370 -8.42 0.51 -9.31
C THR A 370 -8.48 -0.95 -8.84
N SER A 371 -8.88 -1.23 -7.59
CA SER A 371 -8.89 -2.58 -7.02
C SER A 371 -10.06 -3.46 -7.49
N GLU A 372 -11.02 -2.92 -8.25
CA GLU A 372 -12.13 -3.70 -8.81
C GLU A 372 -11.62 -4.86 -9.68
N PHE A 373 -10.51 -4.67 -10.40
CA PHE A 373 -9.91 -5.72 -11.22
C PHE A 373 -9.52 -6.98 -10.43
N LYS A 374 -9.33 -6.86 -9.11
CA LYS A 374 -9.10 -8.02 -8.23
C LYS A 374 -10.39 -8.83 -8.03
N ARG A 375 -11.54 -8.17 -7.92
CA ARG A 375 -12.86 -8.81 -7.79
C ARG A 375 -13.33 -9.35 -9.14
N CYS A 376 -13.17 -8.57 -10.20
CA CYS A 376 -13.68 -8.86 -11.52
C CYS A 376 -12.79 -8.21 -12.58
N ILE A 377 -12.05 -9.01 -13.35
CA ILE A 377 -11.07 -8.45 -14.30
C ILE A 377 -11.70 -7.96 -15.61
N ASP A 378 -12.81 -8.55 -16.01
CA ASP A 378 -13.54 -8.22 -17.24
C ASP A 378 -14.77 -7.34 -17.00
N GLY A 379 -15.21 -7.17 -15.76
CA GLY A 379 -16.46 -6.51 -15.39
C GLY A 379 -17.71 -7.39 -15.51
N LEU A 380 -17.54 -8.68 -15.88
CA LEU A 380 -18.62 -9.63 -16.13
C LEU A 380 -18.60 -10.78 -15.12
N PHE A 381 -17.44 -11.40 -14.90
CA PHE A 381 -17.29 -12.57 -14.06
C PHE A 381 -16.66 -12.20 -12.73
N THR A 382 -17.47 -12.25 -11.66
CA THR A 382 -16.98 -12.05 -10.31
C THR A 382 -16.17 -13.27 -9.87
N ASN A 383 -14.98 -13.04 -9.34
CA ASN A 383 -14.17 -14.09 -8.76
C ASN A 383 -14.80 -14.57 -7.44
N HIS A 384 -15.50 -15.70 -7.47
CA HIS A 384 -16.15 -16.27 -6.29
C HIS A 384 -15.19 -16.99 -5.33
N ASN A 385 -13.89 -17.07 -5.65
CA ASN A 385 -12.90 -17.76 -4.81
C ASN A 385 -12.40 -16.91 -3.63
N GLU A 386 -12.91 -15.71 -3.42
CA GLU A 386 -12.44 -14.82 -2.33
C GLU A 386 -12.54 -15.46 -0.95
N GLN A 387 -13.62 -16.20 -0.67
CA GLN A 387 -13.80 -16.87 0.62
C GLN A 387 -12.79 -18.01 0.83
N ALA A 388 -12.58 -18.85 -0.19
CA ALA A 388 -11.58 -19.93 -0.14
C ALA A 388 -10.16 -19.38 -0.01
N LEU A 389 -9.84 -18.29 -0.73
CA LEU A 389 -8.56 -17.59 -0.60
C LEU A 389 -8.36 -17.00 0.80
N LYS A 390 -9.42 -16.44 1.40
CA LYS A 390 -9.39 -15.92 2.78
C LYS A 390 -9.14 -17.03 3.79
N GLU A 391 -9.77 -18.18 3.62
CA GLU A 391 -9.55 -19.36 4.48
C GLU A 391 -8.13 -19.89 4.34
N LEU A 392 -7.62 -20.02 3.11
CA LEU A 392 -6.22 -20.39 2.86
C LEU A 392 -5.27 -19.39 3.52
N GLN A 393 -5.50 -18.09 3.37
CA GLN A 393 -4.69 -17.03 4.01
C GLN A 393 -4.71 -17.12 5.54
N ASN A 394 -5.87 -17.43 6.13
CA ASN A 394 -5.97 -17.62 7.57
C ASN A 394 -5.14 -18.82 8.03
N ILE A 395 -5.25 -19.96 7.32
CA ILE A 395 -4.46 -21.17 7.60
C ILE A 395 -2.96 -20.85 7.51
N ILE A 396 -2.54 -20.16 6.45
CA ILE A 396 -1.14 -19.78 6.22
C ILE A 396 -0.64 -18.84 7.31
N THR A 397 -1.44 -17.86 7.72
CA THR A 397 -1.04 -16.93 8.77
C THR A 397 -0.86 -17.64 10.10
N VAL A 398 -1.75 -18.57 10.43
CA VAL A 398 -1.61 -19.40 11.64
C VAL A 398 -0.34 -20.26 11.56
N ALA A 399 -0.06 -20.86 10.39
CA ALA A 399 1.16 -21.62 10.16
C ALA A 399 2.43 -20.75 10.28
N ASP A 400 2.48 -19.60 9.60
CA ASP A 400 3.60 -18.65 9.65
C ASP A 400 3.83 -18.15 11.11
N ARG A 401 2.76 -17.89 11.87
CA ARG A 401 2.87 -17.53 13.30
C ARG A 401 3.41 -18.69 14.14
N GLY A 402 2.90 -19.90 13.93
CA GLY A 402 3.37 -21.12 14.59
C GLY A 402 4.87 -21.34 14.37
N MET A 403 5.31 -21.23 13.11
CA MET A 403 6.70 -21.40 12.73
C MET A 403 7.61 -20.30 13.29
N ASN A 404 7.17 -19.04 13.28
CA ASN A 404 7.95 -17.95 13.90
C ASN A 404 8.14 -18.17 15.41
N MET A 405 7.12 -18.68 16.11
CA MET A 405 7.25 -19.04 17.53
C MET A 405 8.23 -20.20 17.73
N LEU A 406 8.17 -21.23 16.89
CA LEU A 406 9.11 -22.35 16.93
C LEU A 406 10.54 -21.91 16.67
N SER A 407 10.78 -21.09 15.64
CA SER A 407 12.10 -20.54 15.33
C SER A 407 12.65 -19.68 16.48
N ALA A 408 11.80 -18.86 17.11
CA ALA A 408 12.21 -18.06 18.26
C ALA A 408 12.59 -18.93 19.48
N GLU A 409 11.87 -20.02 19.71
CA GLU A 409 12.16 -20.96 20.80
C GLU A 409 13.45 -21.75 20.53
N ILE A 410 13.69 -22.16 19.28
CA ILE A 410 14.94 -22.81 18.86
C ILE A 410 16.14 -21.88 19.07
N GLU A 411 16.03 -20.62 18.69
CA GLU A 411 17.11 -19.64 18.90
C GLU A 411 17.35 -19.36 20.39
N ARG A 412 16.29 -19.29 21.20
CA ARG A 412 16.44 -19.17 22.67
C ARG A 412 17.18 -20.38 23.24
N ALA A 413 16.76 -21.60 22.90
CA ALA A 413 17.39 -22.83 23.36
C ALA A 413 18.87 -22.93 22.92
N ARG A 414 19.20 -22.41 21.73
CA ARG A 414 20.57 -22.35 21.22
C ARG A 414 21.43 -21.37 22.02
N MET A 415 20.93 -20.17 22.31
CA MET A 415 21.65 -19.19 23.15
C MET A 415 21.83 -19.68 24.60
N GLU A 416 20.82 -20.35 25.17
CA GLU A 416 20.95 -20.98 26.49
C GLU A 416 22.00 -22.10 26.50
N GLY A 417 22.10 -22.88 25.42
CA GLY A 417 23.12 -23.92 25.28
C GLY A 417 24.55 -23.41 25.09
N GLU A 418 24.73 -22.23 24.47
CA GLU A 418 26.04 -21.58 24.31
C GLU A 418 26.52 -20.95 25.63
N LEU A 419 25.63 -20.34 26.42
CA LEU A 419 25.96 -19.81 27.76
C LEU A 419 26.39 -20.90 28.76
N VAL A 420 25.85 -22.11 28.63
CA VAL A 420 26.26 -23.27 29.45
C VAL A 420 27.63 -23.82 29.04
N ARG A 421 28.06 -23.60 27.79
CA ARG A 421 29.37 -24.04 27.29
C ARG A 421 30.51 -23.06 27.59
N ASP A 422 30.24 -21.76 27.60
CA ASP A 422 31.25 -20.73 27.93
C ASP A 422 31.41 -20.48 29.44
N GLY A 423 30.54 -21.05 30.28
CA GLY A 423 30.61 -20.98 31.75
C GLY A 423 31.16 -22.23 32.44
N GLY A 424 31.75 -23.19 31.71
CA GLY A 424 32.23 -24.49 32.20
C GLY A 424 33.74 -24.60 32.33
#